data_AF-X1HW14-F1
#
_entry.id   AF-X1HW14-F1
#
_cell.length_a   1.000
_cell.length_b   1.000
_cell.length_c   1.000
_cell.angle_alpha   90.00
_cell.angle_beta   90.00
_cell.angle_gamma   90.00
#
_symmetry.space_group_name_H-M   'P 1'
#
loop_
_entity.id
_entity.type
_entity.pdbx_description
1 polymer ?
#
loop_
_entity_poly.entity_id
_entity_poly.type
_entity_poly.pdbx_seq_one_letter_code
_entity_poly.pdbx_strand_id
1 'polypeptide(L)'
;KPKLTTLKGMDINKFKVSPLQQDINLSRQILRIPCKKPDKRRFFRVHPEMYTFLYLTEWVEDGENYLVSPDMVPVVGENAHQFKVYLGMYHPTHTLFLFPVRQPDPKGRSWPAWDGQETACQTAMTKWVRMEWVQDASSYELINASGEIEDPPWPDKTLDEILAIAFSGNVITDIDHPVIKSLKGL
;
A
#
# COMPACT_ATOMS: atom_id res chain seq x y z
N LYS A 1 56.36 16.18 9.88
CA LYS A 1 55.94 15.52 8.62
C LYS A 1 56.69 14.19 8.51
N PRO A 2 56.02 13.02 8.54
CA PRO A 2 56.73 11.76 8.42
C PRO A 2 57.22 11.57 6.97
N LYS A 3 58.46 11.11 6.80
CA LYS A 3 59.05 10.79 5.50
C LYS A 3 58.41 9.49 4.99
N LEU A 4 57.81 9.51 3.80
CA LEU A 4 57.47 8.27 3.10
C LEU A 4 58.77 7.57 2.71
N THR A 5 59.04 6.44 3.34
CA THR A 5 60.09 5.50 2.91
C THR A 5 59.60 4.84 1.63
N THR A 6 60.18 5.18 0.49
CA THR A 6 59.88 4.53 -0.79
C THR A 6 60.39 3.08 -0.74
N LEU A 7 59.48 2.11 -0.85
CA LEU A 7 59.80 0.69 -1.02
C LEU A 7 60.49 0.49 -2.38
N LYS A 8 61.81 0.69 -2.44
CA LYS A 8 62.61 0.48 -3.67
C LYS A 8 62.59 -1.00 -4.05
N GLY A 9 62.18 -1.29 -5.28
CA GLY A 9 62.25 -2.62 -5.91
C GLY A 9 60.96 -3.45 -5.87
N MET A 10 59.91 -2.97 -5.21
CA MET A 10 58.62 -3.68 -5.15
C MET A 10 57.66 -3.15 -6.21
N ASP A 11 57.34 -3.96 -7.21
CA ASP A 11 56.31 -3.62 -8.19
C ASP A 11 54.92 -3.76 -7.56
N ILE A 12 54.40 -2.63 -7.08
CA ILE A 12 53.10 -2.51 -6.42
C ILE A 12 51.94 -2.99 -7.30
N ASN A 13 52.12 -3.02 -8.64
CA ASN A 13 51.05 -3.43 -9.55
C ASN A 13 50.71 -4.93 -9.41
N LYS A 14 51.65 -5.74 -8.91
CA LYS A 14 51.44 -7.17 -8.62
C LYS A 14 50.50 -7.42 -7.43
N PHE A 15 50.24 -6.39 -6.62
CA PHE A 15 49.40 -6.45 -5.41
C PHE A 15 48.09 -5.68 -5.58
N LYS A 16 47.83 -5.09 -6.75
CA LYS A 16 46.54 -4.46 -7.06
C LYS A 16 45.52 -5.56 -7.33
N VAL A 17 44.67 -5.84 -6.35
CA VAL A 17 43.43 -6.61 -6.54
C VAL A 17 42.32 -5.63 -6.91
N SER A 18 41.56 -5.95 -7.95
CA SER A 18 40.26 -5.30 -8.14
C SER A 18 39.41 -5.54 -6.89
N PRO A 19 38.63 -4.55 -6.42
CA PRO A 19 37.69 -4.77 -5.34
C PRO A 19 36.84 -6.00 -5.67
N LEU A 20 36.74 -6.95 -4.73
CA LEU A 20 35.78 -8.04 -4.81
C LEU A 20 34.39 -7.40 -4.80
N GLN A 21 33.85 -7.09 -5.97
CA GLN A 21 32.44 -6.76 -6.15
C GLN A 21 31.68 -8.09 -6.03
N GLN A 22 31.42 -8.49 -4.80
CA GLN A 22 30.33 -9.43 -4.56
C GLN A 22 29.04 -8.63 -4.67
N ASP A 23 28.35 -8.77 -5.78
CA ASP A 23 26.99 -8.29 -5.92
C ASP A 23 26.10 -9.12 -4.98
N ILE A 24 25.98 -8.67 -3.73
CA ILE A 24 25.04 -9.26 -2.78
C ILE A 24 23.65 -8.89 -3.28
N ASN A 25 22.97 -9.84 -3.92
CA ASN A 25 21.57 -9.70 -4.29
C ASN A 25 20.72 -9.83 -3.02
N LEU A 26 20.35 -8.68 -2.43
CA LEU A 26 19.50 -8.63 -1.25
C LEU A 26 18.03 -8.88 -1.64
N SER A 27 17.54 -10.10 -1.43
CA SER A 27 16.10 -10.39 -1.54
C SER A 27 15.36 -9.89 -0.29
N ARG A 28 14.59 -8.81 -0.41
CA ARG A 28 13.72 -8.33 0.69
C ARG A 28 12.35 -9.00 0.59
N GLN A 29 11.91 -9.65 1.65
CA GLN A 29 10.57 -10.22 1.74
C GLN A 29 9.58 -9.18 2.30
N ILE A 30 8.46 -8.99 1.62
CA ILE A 30 7.36 -8.14 2.09
C ILE A 30 6.54 -8.96 3.08
N LEU A 31 6.56 -8.56 4.36
CA LEU A 31 5.87 -9.29 5.44
C LEU A 31 4.46 -8.77 5.72
N ARG A 32 4.18 -7.51 5.36
CA ARG A 32 2.89 -6.87 5.62
C ARG A 32 2.59 -5.80 4.58
N ILE A 33 1.34 -5.76 4.11
CA ILE A 33 0.82 -4.70 3.24
C ILE A 33 -0.46 -4.16 3.89
N PRO A 34 -0.46 -2.95 4.46
CA PRO A 34 -1.64 -2.43 5.16
C PRO A 34 -2.75 -2.09 4.16
N CYS A 35 -4.01 -2.39 4.51
CA CYS A 35 -5.18 -1.98 3.74
C CYS A 35 -5.86 -0.79 4.42
N LYS A 36 -5.53 0.42 3.99
CA LYS A 36 -6.03 1.68 4.58
C LYS A 36 -5.87 2.86 3.64
N LYS A 37 -6.59 3.95 3.94
CA LYS A 37 -6.43 5.24 3.25
C LYS A 37 -4.94 5.68 3.26
N PRO A 38 -4.43 6.28 2.17
CA PRO A 38 -3.07 6.77 2.13
C PRO A 38 -2.77 7.78 3.22
N ASP A 39 -1.52 7.77 3.69
CA ASP A 39 -1.00 8.72 4.67
C ASP A 39 -1.08 10.17 4.13
N LYS A 40 -1.71 11.06 4.90
CA LYS A 40 -1.95 12.46 4.52
C LYS A 40 -0.68 13.27 4.24
N ARG A 41 0.49 12.81 4.70
CA ARG A 41 1.79 13.50 4.57
C ARG A 41 2.66 12.92 3.46
N ARG A 42 2.26 11.84 2.81
CA ARG A 42 3.11 11.12 1.86
C ARG A 42 2.54 11.19 0.45
N PHE A 43 3.44 11.33 -0.52
CA PHE A 43 3.09 11.14 -1.91
C PHE A 43 2.99 9.65 -2.21
N PHE A 44 2.01 9.28 -3.03
CA PHE A 44 1.78 7.92 -3.47
C PHE A 44 1.44 7.85 -4.96
N ARG A 45 1.64 6.66 -5.50
CA ARG A 45 1.16 6.20 -6.80
C ARG A 45 0.23 5.02 -6.60
N VAL A 46 -0.66 4.81 -7.55
CA VAL A 46 -1.50 3.62 -7.68
C VAL A 46 -1.09 2.86 -8.94
N HIS A 47 -1.12 1.53 -8.88
CA HIS A 47 -0.86 0.69 -10.03
C HIS A 47 -2.03 0.81 -11.03
N PRO A 48 -1.79 1.03 -12.33
CA PRO A 48 -2.85 1.27 -13.31
C PRO A 48 -3.83 0.10 -13.47
N GLU A 49 -3.34 -1.13 -13.31
CA GLU A 49 -4.12 -2.35 -13.60
C GLU A 49 -4.37 -3.26 -12.38
N MET A 50 -3.74 -2.99 -11.23
CA MET A 50 -3.84 -3.88 -10.07
C MET A 50 -4.84 -3.32 -9.07
N TYR A 51 -6.11 -3.61 -9.33
CA TYR A 51 -7.21 -3.32 -8.43
C TYR A 51 -8.30 -4.41 -8.52
N THR A 52 -9.10 -4.55 -7.48
CA THR A 52 -10.25 -5.48 -7.45
C THR A 52 -11.35 -4.98 -6.54
N PHE A 53 -12.53 -5.62 -6.58
CA PHE A 53 -13.65 -5.30 -5.69
C PHE A 53 -13.75 -6.33 -4.58
N LEU A 54 -13.75 -5.88 -3.32
CA LEU A 54 -13.81 -6.73 -2.13
C LEU A 54 -14.87 -6.22 -1.16
N TYR A 55 -15.42 -7.14 -0.35
CA TYR A 55 -16.17 -6.75 0.84
C TYR A 55 -15.22 -6.64 2.02
N LEU A 56 -15.22 -5.49 2.68
CA LEU A 56 -14.42 -5.24 3.87
C LEU A 56 -15.32 -4.79 5.03
N THR A 57 -14.85 -5.07 6.24
CA THR A 57 -15.36 -4.48 7.47
C THR A 57 -14.17 -3.97 8.29
N GLU A 58 -14.29 -2.78 8.89
CA GLU A 58 -13.27 -2.25 9.79
C GLU A 58 -13.56 -2.70 11.20
N TRP A 59 -12.57 -3.28 11.88
CA TRP A 59 -12.71 -3.57 13.29
C TRP A 59 -12.16 -2.40 14.11
N VAL A 60 -13.03 -1.77 14.91
CA VAL A 60 -12.71 -0.55 15.63
C VAL A 60 -11.59 -0.74 16.68
N GLU A 61 -11.41 -1.95 17.20
CA GLU A 61 -10.41 -2.24 18.24
C GLU A 61 -8.97 -2.10 17.75
N ASP A 62 -8.67 -2.56 16.53
CA ASP A 62 -7.34 -2.46 15.92
C ASP A 62 -7.26 -1.43 14.78
N GLY A 63 -8.39 -0.95 14.28
CA GLY A 63 -8.49 -0.03 13.14
C GLY A 63 -8.09 -0.67 11.81
N GLU A 64 -8.11 -2.00 11.72
CA GLU A 64 -7.72 -2.74 10.52
C GLU A 64 -8.96 -3.15 9.70
N ASN A 65 -8.76 -3.28 8.39
CA ASN A 65 -9.77 -3.80 7.48
C ASN A 65 -9.66 -5.32 7.39
N TYR A 66 -10.78 -5.99 7.61
CA TYR A 66 -10.93 -7.44 7.49
C TYR A 66 -11.65 -7.79 6.20
N LEU A 67 -11.17 -8.82 5.52
CA LEU A 67 -11.82 -9.35 4.32
C LEU A 67 -13.06 -10.15 4.72
N VAL A 68 -14.18 -9.88 4.07
CA VAL A 68 -15.46 -10.56 4.27
C VAL A 68 -15.77 -11.38 3.03
N SER A 69 -15.99 -12.68 3.18
CA SER A 69 -16.43 -13.52 2.07
C SER A 69 -17.90 -13.22 1.70
N PRO A 70 -18.33 -13.41 0.43
CA PRO A 70 -19.68 -13.08 -0.01
C PRO A 70 -20.80 -13.73 0.82
N ASP A 71 -20.60 -14.97 1.26
CA ASP A 71 -21.52 -15.73 2.11
C ASP A 71 -21.61 -15.22 3.56
N MET A 72 -20.59 -14.49 4.03
CA MET A 72 -20.56 -13.87 5.36
C MET A 72 -21.11 -12.44 5.35
N VAL A 73 -21.32 -11.82 4.19
CA VAL A 73 -21.92 -10.47 4.08
C VAL A 73 -23.28 -10.37 4.79
N PRO A 74 -24.23 -11.32 4.64
CA PRO A 74 -25.50 -11.28 5.39
C PRO A 74 -25.32 -11.41 6.91
N VAL A 75 -24.23 -12.05 7.35
CA VAL A 75 -23.93 -12.29 8.78
C VAL A 75 -23.33 -11.05 9.43
N VAL A 76 -22.41 -10.38 8.73
CA VAL A 76 -21.79 -9.11 9.16
C VAL A 76 -22.78 -7.95 9.03
N GLY A 77 -23.73 -8.05 8.09
CA GLY A 77 -24.84 -7.12 7.94
C GLY A 77 -24.38 -5.73 7.51
N GLU A 78 -24.88 -4.71 8.19
CA GLU A 78 -24.65 -3.30 7.83
C GLU A 78 -23.19 -2.85 7.93
N ASN A 79 -22.31 -3.64 8.57
CA ASN A 79 -20.88 -3.33 8.70
C ASN A 79 -20.02 -3.89 7.56
N ALA A 80 -20.60 -4.72 6.68
CA ALA A 80 -19.92 -5.25 5.50
C ALA A 80 -20.21 -4.37 4.29
N HIS A 81 -19.15 -3.94 3.62
CA HIS A 81 -19.29 -2.98 2.54
C HIS A 81 -18.35 -3.25 1.39
N GLN A 82 -18.79 -2.91 0.18
CA GLN A 82 -17.99 -3.10 -1.02
C GLN A 82 -16.99 -1.95 -1.20
N PHE A 83 -15.75 -2.29 -1.53
CA PHE A 83 -14.68 -1.36 -1.84
C PHE A 83 -14.02 -1.77 -3.15
N LYS A 84 -13.60 -0.78 -3.94
CA LYS A 84 -12.59 -0.97 -4.99
C LYS A 84 -11.23 -0.76 -4.33
N VAL A 85 -10.42 -1.80 -4.31
CA VAL A 85 -9.16 -1.83 -3.58
C VAL A 85 -8.02 -1.78 -4.59
N TYR A 86 -7.19 -0.73 -4.47
CA TYR A 86 -6.07 -0.47 -5.37
C TYR A 86 -4.74 -0.81 -4.72
N LEU A 87 -3.79 -1.36 -5.50
CA LEU A 87 -2.40 -1.41 -5.09
C LEU A 87 -1.77 -0.02 -5.18
N GLY A 88 -1.25 0.46 -4.06
CA GLY A 88 -0.53 1.73 -3.97
C GLY A 88 0.91 1.56 -3.49
N MET A 89 1.74 2.56 -3.80
CA MET A 89 3.13 2.65 -3.35
C MET A 89 3.46 4.08 -2.92
N TYR A 90 4.22 4.23 -1.84
CA TYR A 90 4.68 5.54 -1.35
C TYR A 90 6.07 5.93 -1.86
N HIS A 91 6.26 7.21 -2.13
CA HIS A 91 7.58 7.82 -2.34
C HIS A 91 8.17 8.33 -1.00
N PRO A 92 9.51 8.34 -0.81
CA PRO A 92 10.56 7.68 -1.61
C PRO A 92 10.84 6.24 -1.16
N THR A 93 10.11 5.74 -0.17
CA THR A 93 10.42 4.45 0.50
C THR A 93 10.07 3.21 -0.31
N HIS A 94 9.21 3.35 -1.32
CA HIS A 94 8.63 2.27 -2.11
C HIS A 94 7.85 1.23 -1.30
N THR A 95 7.32 1.62 -0.13
CA THR A 95 6.45 0.77 0.67
C THR A 95 5.08 0.63 0.01
N LEU A 96 4.62 -0.62 -0.14
CA LEU A 96 3.29 -0.95 -0.66
C LEU A 96 2.20 -0.74 0.39
N PHE A 97 0.99 -0.46 -0.10
CA PHE A 97 -0.24 -0.48 0.67
C PHE A 97 -1.41 -0.81 -0.26
N LEU A 98 -2.54 -1.22 0.31
CA LEU A 98 -3.80 -1.31 -0.39
C LEU A 98 -4.66 -0.10 -0.02
N PHE A 99 -5.19 0.59 -1.01
CA PHE A 99 -6.10 1.71 -0.83
C PHE A 99 -7.54 1.26 -1.10
N PRO A 100 -8.35 1.02 -0.05
CA PRO A 100 -9.77 0.73 -0.20
C PRO A 100 -10.56 2.02 -0.46
N VAL A 101 -11.20 2.11 -1.62
CA VAL A 101 -12.13 3.18 -2.00
C VAL A 101 -13.56 2.67 -1.94
N ARG A 102 -14.35 3.27 -1.06
CA ARG A 102 -15.72 2.84 -0.79
C ARG A 102 -16.60 2.98 -2.03
N GLN A 103 -17.35 1.93 -2.35
CA GLN A 103 -18.31 1.95 -3.46
C GLN A 103 -19.70 2.39 -2.96
N PRO A 104 -20.53 2.97 -3.83
CA PRO A 104 -21.92 3.28 -3.51
C PRO A 104 -22.68 2.04 -3.04
N ASP A 105 -23.65 2.23 -2.15
CA ASP A 105 -24.54 1.14 -1.75
C ASP A 105 -25.46 0.71 -2.92
N PRO A 106 -26.17 -0.44 -2.82
CA PRO A 106 -27.11 -0.86 -3.87
C PRO A 106 -28.24 0.13 -4.16
N LYS A 107 -28.49 1.11 -3.28
CA LYS A 107 -29.46 2.20 -3.48
C LYS A 107 -28.84 3.42 -4.17
N GLY A 108 -27.57 3.35 -4.55
CA GLY A 108 -26.82 4.38 -5.25
C GLY A 108 -26.34 5.53 -4.36
N ARG A 109 -26.40 5.40 -3.03
CA ARG A 109 -25.90 6.45 -2.13
C ARG A 109 -24.38 6.48 -2.21
N SER A 110 -23.83 7.62 -2.62
CA SER A 110 -22.40 7.95 -2.56
C SER A 110 -22.17 9.17 -1.65
N TRP A 111 -20.91 9.42 -1.29
CA TRP A 111 -20.47 10.61 -0.56
C TRP A 111 -19.36 11.32 -1.36
N PRO A 112 -19.28 12.66 -1.33
CA PRO A 112 -18.25 13.41 -2.06
C PRO A 112 -16.81 12.96 -1.77
N ALA A 113 -16.57 12.48 -0.54
CA ALA A 113 -15.29 11.93 -0.14
C ALA A 113 -14.90 10.67 -0.91
N TRP A 114 -15.86 9.81 -1.27
CA TRP A 114 -15.62 8.56 -1.99
C TRP A 114 -15.28 8.85 -3.46
N ASP A 115 -16.03 9.77 -4.08
CA ASP A 115 -15.77 10.21 -5.45
C ASP A 115 -14.40 10.92 -5.57
N GLY A 116 -14.04 11.71 -4.53
CA GLY A 116 -12.72 12.32 -4.42
C GLY A 116 -11.59 11.30 -4.28
N GLN A 117 -11.80 10.20 -3.54
CA GLN A 117 -10.84 9.10 -3.43
C GLN A 117 -10.67 8.33 -4.75
N GLU A 118 -11.75 8.09 -5.48
CA GLU A 118 -11.68 7.46 -6.81
C GLU A 118 -10.89 8.35 -7.78
N THR A 119 -11.19 9.66 -7.82
CA THR A 119 -10.45 10.64 -8.62
C THR A 119 -8.97 10.70 -8.24
N ALA A 120 -8.65 10.59 -6.95
CA ALA A 120 -7.29 10.47 -6.46
C ALA A 120 -6.58 9.25 -7.04
N CYS A 121 -7.24 8.09 -7.03
CA CYS A 121 -6.65 6.86 -7.60
C CYS A 121 -6.38 7.01 -9.09
N GLN A 122 -7.33 7.55 -9.87
CA GLN A 122 -7.16 7.77 -11.31
C GLN A 122 -5.97 8.70 -11.60
N THR A 123 -5.82 9.78 -10.84
CA THR A 123 -4.67 10.70 -11.00
C THR A 123 -3.37 10.03 -10.56
N ALA A 124 -3.41 9.27 -9.46
CA ALA A 124 -2.28 8.53 -8.91
C ALA A 124 -1.81 7.37 -9.80
N MET A 125 -2.55 7.00 -10.85
CA MET A 125 -2.08 6.03 -11.86
C MET A 125 -0.98 6.60 -12.74
N THR A 126 -0.83 7.93 -12.81
CA THR A 126 0.15 8.60 -13.70
C THR A 126 1.00 9.64 -12.99
N LYS A 127 0.59 10.12 -11.82
CA LYS A 127 1.29 11.19 -11.07
C LYS A 127 1.50 10.80 -9.62
N TRP A 128 2.64 11.18 -9.05
CA TRP A 128 2.82 11.12 -7.61
C TRP A 128 1.94 12.19 -6.96
N VAL A 129 0.97 11.76 -6.17
CA VAL A 129 -0.01 12.65 -5.53
C VAL A 129 -0.05 12.47 -4.02
N ARG A 130 -0.48 13.51 -3.31
CA ARG A 130 -0.84 13.48 -1.90
C ARG A 130 -2.24 14.03 -1.74
N MET A 131 -3.02 13.44 -0.83
CA MET A 131 -4.39 13.85 -0.57
C MET A 131 -4.48 14.73 0.69
N GLU A 132 -5.20 15.84 0.59
CA GLU A 132 -5.55 16.70 1.72
C GLU A 132 -7.06 16.81 1.87
N TRP A 133 -7.55 16.67 3.11
CA TRP A 133 -8.98 16.82 3.40
C TRP A 133 -9.37 18.29 3.39
N VAL A 134 -10.44 18.61 2.68
CA VAL A 134 -11.04 19.95 2.63
C VAL A 134 -12.43 19.87 3.25
N GLN A 135 -12.59 20.50 4.42
CA GLN A 135 -13.82 20.41 5.21
C GLN A 135 -15.03 20.98 4.46
N ASP A 136 -14.88 22.14 3.84
CA ASP A 136 -15.99 22.83 3.13
C ASP A 136 -16.49 22.02 1.93
N ALA A 137 -15.59 21.30 1.25
CA ALA A 137 -15.95 20.40 0.15
C ALA A 137 -16.39 19.02 0.62
N SER A 138 -16.23 18.70 1.92
CA SER A 138 -16.40 17.35 2.47
C SER A 138 -15.70 16.27 1.62
N SER A 139 -14.53 16.61 1.08
CA SER A 139 -13.79 15.79 0.10
C SER A 139 -12.29 16.10 0.15
N TYR A 140 -11.57 15.75 -0.93
CA TYR A 140 -10.11 15.82 -1.00
C TYR A 140 -9.61 16.69 -2.14
N GLU A 141 -8.57 17.47 -1.85
CA GLU A 141 -7.71 18.08 -2.85
C GLU A 141 -6.46 17.21 -3.08
N LEU A 142 -5.96 17.24 -4.32
CA LEU A 142 -4.77 16.53 -4.74
C LEU A 142 -3.61 17.48 -4.94
N ILE A 143 -2.53 17.22 -4.22
CA ILE A 143 -1.26 17.89 -4.41
C ILE A 143 -0.39 16.98 -5.26
N ASN A 144 -0.02 17.44 -6.45
CA ASN A 144 0.95 16.76 -7.30
C ASN A 144 2.37 17.03 -6.80
N ALA A 145 3.24 16.02 -6.85
CA ALA A 145 4.65 16.23 -6.60
C ALA A 145 5.24 17.18 -7.67
N SER A 146 6.15 18.06 -7.26
CA SER A 146 6.91 18.91 -8.17
C SER A 146 8.20 18.19 -8.60
N GLY A 147 8.51 18.24 -9.90
CA GLY A 147 9.70 17.63 -10.49
C GLY A 147 9.43 16.29 -11.18
N GLU A 148 10.45 15.80 -11.87
CA GLU A 148 10.43 14.49 -12.53
C GLU A 148 10.85 13.43 -11.52
N ILE A 149 9.87 12.75 -10.93
CA ILE A 149 10.09 11.56 -10.09
C ILE A 149 9.83 10.35 -10.98
N GLU A 150 10.74 9.39 -10.95
CA GLU A 150 10.62 8.14 -11.70
C GLU A 150 9.32 7.39 -11.36
N ASP A 151 8.88 6.54 -12.27
CA ASP A 151 7.77 5.65 -12.02
C ASP A 151 8.10 4.68 -10.86
N PRO A 152 7.10 4.30 -10.06
CA PRO A 152 7.28 3.39 -8.94
C PRO A 152 7.84 2.04 -9.39
N PRO A 153 8.83 1.47 -8.70
CA PRO A 153 9.36 0.15 -9.01
C PRO A 153 8.40 -0.95 -8.52
N TRP A 154 7.33 -1.20 -9.27
CA TRP A 154 6.31 -2.20 -8.92
C TRP A 154 6.94 -3.59 -8.71
N PRO A 155 6.45 -4.36 -7.72
CA PRO A 155 6.98 -5.69 -7.45
C PRO A 155 6.61 -6.65 -8.58
N ASP A 156 7.46 -7.66 -8.82
CA ASP A 156 7.11 -8.83 -9.62
C ASP A 156 6.22 -9.78 -8.79
N LYS A 157 4.97 -9.37 -8.57
CA LYS A 157 3.93 -10.08 -7.82
C LYS A 157 2.57 -9.87 -8.45
N THR A 158 1.73 -10.89 -8.41
CA THR A 158 0.32 -10.76 -8.81
C THR A 158 -0.49 -10.04 -7.74
N LEU A 159 -1.64 -9.48 -8.12
CA LEU A 159 -2.56 -8.88 -7.14
C LEU A 159 -3.02 -9.89 -6.09
N ASP A 160 -3.24 -11.15 -6.45
CA ASP A 160 -3.66 -12.20 -5.51
C ASP A 160 -2.58 -12.49 -4.46
N GLU A 161 -1.30 -12.54 -4.84
CA GLU A 161 -0.19 -12.68 -3.89
C GLU A 161 -0.10 -11.48 -2.95
N ILE A 162 -0.35 -10.28 -3.47
CA ILE A 162 -0.38 -9.04 -2.66
C ILE A 162 -1.54 -9.07 -1.66
N LEU A 163 -2.74 -9.48 -2.09
CA LEU A 163 -3.91 -9.61 -1.23
C LEU A 163 -3.70 -10.68 -0.15
N ALA A 164 -3.09 -11.81 -0.49
CA ALA A 164 -2.76 -12.87 0.45
C ALA A 164 -1.80 -12.38 1.55
N ILE A 165 -0.82 -11.53 1.21
CA ILE A 165 0.07 -10.89 2.20
C ILE A 165 -0.70 -9.87 3.05
N ALA A 166 -1.56 -9.06 2.43
CA ALA A 166 -2.27 -7.97 3.10
C ALA A 166 -3.29 -8.46 4.14
N PHE A 167 -4.02 -9.53 3.82
CA PHE A 167 -5.09 -10.08 4.66
C PHE A 167 -4.69 -11.37 5.38
N SER A 168 -3.39 -11.70 5.43
CA SER A 168 -2.92 -12.87 6.18
C SER A 168 -3.30 -12.75 7.66
N GLY A 169 -4.26 -13.58 8.10
CA GLY A 169 -4.81 -13.55 9.45
C GLY A 169 -6.02 -12.62 9.66
N ASN A 170 -6.39 -11.80 8.67
CA ASN A 170 -7.50 -10.84 8.74
C ASN A 170 -8.63 -11.20 7.76
N VAL A 171 -9.08 -12.46 7.81
CA VAL A 171 -10.18 -12.96 6.96
C VAL A 171 -11.28 -13.53 7.84
N ILE A 172 -12.49 -13.01 7.66
CA ILE A 172 -13.69 -13.49 8.35
C ILE A 172 -14.30 -14.60 7.51
N THR A 173 -14.07 -15.85 7.93
CA THR A 173 -14.54 -17.06 7.21
C THR A 173 -15.56 -17.88 7.99
N ASP A 174 -15.82 -17.56 9.25
CA ASP A 174 -16.74 -18.30 10.11
C ASP A 174 -17.46 -17.37 11.10
N ILE A 175 -18.59 -17.82 11.64
CA ILE A 175 -19.44 -17.06 12.56
C ILE A 175 -18.84 -16.89 13.97
N ASP A 176 -17.86 -17.72 14.32
CA ASP A 176 -17.21 -17.73 15.63
C ASP A 176 -16.05 -16.75 15.73
N HIS A 177 -15.70 -16.09 14.61
CA HIS A 177 -14.64 -15.10 14.52
C HIS A 177 -14.82 -13.98 15.56
N PRO A 178 -13.77 -13.59 16.32
CA PRO A 178 -13.85 -12.57 17.37
C PRO A 178 -14.48 -11.24 16.91
N VAL A 179 -14.16 -10.82 15.68
CA VAL A 179 -14.76 -9.63 15.05
C VAL A 179 -16.29 -9.75 14.95
N ILE A 180 -16.82 -10.92 14.57
CA ILE A 180 -18.28 -11.11 14.48
C ILE A 180 -18.92 -11.07 15.86
N LYS A 181 -18.28 -11.65 16.88
CA LYS A 181 -18.79 -11.60 18.26
C LYS A 181 -18.86 -10.16 18.76
N SER A 182 -17.78 -9.40 18.59
CA SER A 182 -17.72 -7.96 18.90
C SER A 182 -18.81 -7.16 18.16
N LEU A 183 -18.95 -7.34 16.84
CA LEU A 183 -19.99 -6.66 16.04
C LEU A 183 -21.43 -7.01 16.45
N LYS A 184 -21.65 -8.21 16.99
CA LYS A 184 -22.96 -8.68 17.46
C LYS A 184 -23.21 -8.41 18.95
N GLY A 185 -22.25 -7.84 19.66
CA GLY A 185 -22.31 -7.62 21.12
C GLY A 185 -22.33 -8.93 21.93
N LEU A 186 -21.68 -9.99 21.42
CA LEU A 186 -21.54 -11.31 22.04
C LEU A 186 -20.19 -11.48 22.74
#